data_AF-A0A1V5XYU9-F1
#
_entry.id   AF-A0A1V5XYU9-F1
#
_cell.length_a   1.000
_cell.length_b   1.000
_cell.length_c   1.000
_cell.angle_alpha   90.00
_cell.angle_beta   90.00
_cell.angle_gamma   90.00
#
_symmetry.space_group_name_H-M   'P 1'
#
loop_
_entity.id
_entity.type
_entity.pdbx_description
1 polymer ?
#
loop_
_entity_poly.entity_id
_entity_poly.type
_entity_poly.pdbx_seq_one_letter_code
_entity_poly.pdbx_strand_id
1 'polypeptide(L)'
;MNRIMPVFLAVVMLGALCACHREPIIIPDYPSATEQYLFAKKQKETAFLAPSRDTKRKEQITAAIMAFERVIERYPDDLRVTPLAWMDLGDMYLHNKDYKEAVKNYETVLQKYPDQDDAVCKSLYGMGRAYDGLKDYEKALDYYKQCFERFENDKNQLLAMLGRQARQSYGRIRIKK
;
A
#
# COMPACT_ATOMS: atom_id res chain seq x y z
N MET A 1 25.10 -2.97 32.17
CA MET A 1 25.85 -3.95 31.36
C MET A 1 24.99 -4.36 30.17
N ASN A 2 25.14 -3.63 29.06
CA ASN A 2 24.51 -3.94 27.78
C ASN A 2 25.18 -5.17 27.17
N ARG A 3 24.40 -6.20 26.82
CA ARG A 3 24.83 -7.25 25.90
C ARG A 3 24.10 -7.07 24.57
N ILE A 4 24.85 -6.57 23.60
CA ILE A 4 24.48 -6.52 22.19
C ILE A 4 24.68 -7.94 21.65
N MET A 5 23.60 -8.61 21.20
CA MET A 5 23.69 -9.86 20.46
C MET A 5 24.00 -9.55 18.98
N PRO A 6 24.88 -10.30 18.30
CA PRO A 6 25.17 -10.09 16.89
C PRO A 6 24.07 -10.74 16.03
N VAL A 7 23.51 -9.97 15.10
CA VAL A 7 22.69 -10.48 13.99
C VAL A 7 23.63 -11.18 13.01
N PHE A 8 23.40 -12.47 12.76
CA PHE A 8 24.18 -13.25 11.79
C PHE A 8 23.84 -12.79 10.36
N LEU A 9 24.77 -12.07 9.72
CA LEU A 9 24.79 -11.84 8.28
C LEU A 9 25.42 -13.08 7.62
N ALA A 10 24.64 -13.87 6.89
CA ALA A 10 25.18 -14.88 5.99
C ALA A 10 25.29 -14.29 4.57
N VAL A 11 26.48 -13.81 4.21
CA VAL A 11 26.81 -13.36 2.85
C VAL A 11 27.70 -14.42 2.22
N VAL A 12 27.13 -15.24 1.33
CA VAL A 12 27.90 -16.09 0.43
C VAL A 12 28.10 -15.32 -0.87
N MET A 13 29.31 -14.80 -1.07
CA MET A 13 29.73 -14.12 -2.31
C MET A 13 30.69 -15.02 -3.08
N LEU A 14 30.23 -15.58 -4.19
CA LEU A 14 31.08 -16.25 -5.19
C LEU A 14 30.55 -15.97 -6.60
N GLY A 15 31.23 -15.05 -7.29
CA GLY A 15 31.49 -15.10 -8.73
C GLY A 15 30.40 -14.62 -9.71
N ALA A 16 30.57 -13.39 -10.23
CA ALA A 16 30.48 -13.08 -11.67
C ALA A 16 30.77 -11.58 -11.91
N LEU A 17 31.84 -11.29 -12.64
CA LEU A 17 32.13 -9.98 -13.21
C LEU A 17 31.12 -9.69 -14.34
N CYS A 18 30.60 -8.47 -14.39
CA CYS A 18 29.65 -7.90 -15.36
C CYS A 18 28.14 -8.11 -15.08
N ALA A 19 27.61 -7.37 -14.10
CA ALA A 19 26.25 -6.84 -14.06
C ALA A 19 26.24 -5.69 -13.03
N CYS A 20 25.49 -4.61 -13.29
CA CYS A 20 25.30 -3.49 -12.35
C CYS A 20 25.09 -4.03 -10.92
N HIS A 21 26.07 -3.85 -10.04
CA HIS A 21 25.97 -4.25 -8.63
C HIS A 21 25.01 -3.28 -7.93
N ARG A 22 23.71 -3.57 -8.01
CA ARG A 22 22.69 -2.96 -7.18
C ARG A 22 22.70 -3.73 -5.87
N GLU A 23 23.05 -3.08 -4.76
CA GLU A 23 23.00 -3.72 -3.46
C GLU A 23 21.58 -4.28 -3.23
N PRO A 24 21.46 -5.49 -2.65
CA PRO A 24 20.14 -6.06 -2.37
C PRO A 24 19.40 -5.16 -1.39
N ILE A 25 18.11 -4.92 -1.64
CA ILE A 25 17.26 -4.18 -0.70
C ILE A 25 17.04 -5.07 0.54
N ILE A 26 17.53 -4.62 1.69
CA ILE A 26 17.41 -5.34 2.96
C ILE A 26 16.28 -4.70 3.77
N ILE A 27 15.26 -5.48 4.09
CA ILE A 27 14.19 -5.10 5.01
C ILE A 27 14.51 -5.69 6.39
N PRO A 28 14.78 -4.87 7.41
CA PRO A 28 15.04 -5.36 8.76
C PRO A 28 13.79 -5.94 9.39
N ASP A 29 13.99 -6.87 10.32
CA ASP A 29 12.94 -7.45 11.15
C ASP A 29 12.90 -6.71 12.49
N TYR A 30 11.86 -5.91 12.70
CA TYR A 30 11.56 -5.28 13.98
C TYR A 30 10.75 -6.23 14.86
N PRO A 31 10.88 -6.15 16.20
CA PRO A 31 10.13 -7.01 17.13
C PRO A 31 8.67 -6.59 17.31
N SER A 32 8.33 -5.33 16.97
CA SER A 32 6.97 -4.80 17.07
C SER A 32 6.33 -4.65 15.70
N ALA A 33 5.07 -5.04 15.58
CA ALA A 33 4.27 -4.84 14.38
C ALA A 33 4.16 -3.35 13.99
N THR A 34 4.04 -2.48 15.00
CA THR A 34 3.98 -1.02 14.81
C THR A 34 5.30 -0.46 14.28
N GLU A 35 6.43 -0.92 14.80
CA GLU A 35 7.76 -0.49 14.33
C GLU A 35 8.01 -0.98 12.90
N GLN A 36 7.67 -2.24 12.62
CA GLN A 36 7.76 -2.82 11.28
C GLN A 36 6.92 -2.02 10.27
N TYR A 37 5.68 -1.69 10.65
CA TYR A 37 4.78 -0.92 9.82
C TYR A 37 5.24 0.53 9.64
N LEU A 38 5.76 1.18 10.69
CA LEU A 38 6.29 2.54 10.60
C LEU A 38 7.52 2.60 9.67
N PHE A 39 8.38 1.59 9.70
CA PHE A 39 9.46 1.46 8.73
C PHE A 39 8.92 1.37 7.30
N ALA A 40 7.90 0.54 7.06
CA ALA A 40 7.28 0.41 5.74
C ALA A 40 6.64 1.73 5.26
N LYS A 41 5.92 2.44 6.14
CA LYS A 41 5.37 3.77 5.84
C LYS A 41 6.45 4.78 5.44
N LYS A 42 7.59 4.79 6.12
CA LYS A 42 8.72 5.66 5.77
C LYS A 42 9.25 5.36 4.36
N GLN A 43 9.30 4.09 3.95
CA GLN A 43 9.68 3.73 2.57
C GLN A 43 8.63 4.16 1.55
N LYS A 44 7.34 4.07 1.89
CA LYS A 44 6.26 4.62 1.06
C LYS A 44 6.39 6.12 0.85
N GLU A 45 6.69 6.88 1.90
CA GLU A 45 6.88 8.33 1.81
C GLU A 45 8.04 8.69 0.89
N THR A 46 9.18 8.00 1.01
CA THR A 46 10.34 8.23 0.12
C THR A 46 10.00 7.90 -1.33
N ALA A 47 9.27 6.81 -1.57
CA ALA A 47 8.83 6.42 -2.91
C ALA A 47 7.90 7.46 -3.57
N PHE A 48 7.00 8.08 -2.80
CA PHE A 48 6.05 9.06 -3.33
C PHE A 48 6.68 10.42 -3.63
N LEU A 49 7.74 10.78 -2.91
CA LEU A 49 8.47 12.04 -3.11
C LEU A 49 9.47 11.99 -4.28
N ALA A 50 9.83 10.79 -4.75
CA ALA A 50 10.83 10.64 -5.78
C ALA A 50 10.33 10.99 -7.19
N PRO A 51 11.14 11.67 -8.02
CA PRO A 51 10.76 12.03 -9.38
C PRO A 51 10.46 10.80 -10.26
N SER A 52 9.46 10.89 -11.12
CA SER A 52 9.01 9.78 -11.98
C SER A 52 10.07 9.22 -12.93
N ARG A 53 11.04 10.06 -13.34
CA ARG A 53 12.13 9.69 -14.25
C ARG A 53 13.35 9.07 -13.54
N ASP A 54 13.32 9.00 -12.21
CA ASP A 54 14.45 8.54 -11.42
C ASP A 54 14.43 7.01 -11.27
N THR A 55 15.54 6.37 -11.62
CA THR A 55 15.80 4.95 -11.38
C THR A 55 15.68 4.60 -9.89
N LYS A 56 15.94 5.56 -9.00
CA LYS A 56 15.76 5.44 -7.54
C LYS A 56 14.29 5.34 -7.12
N ARG A 57 13.36 5.93 -7.89
CA ARG A 57 11.92 5.79 -7.59
C ARG A 57 11.49 4.34 -7.69
N LYS A 58 11.99 3.60 -8.69
CA LYS A 58 11.69 2.17 -8.82
C LYS A 58 12.24 1.37 -7.63
N GLU A 59 13.47 1.64 -7.21
CA GLU A 59 14.07 1.06 -5.99
C GLU A 59 13.20 1.31 -4.75
N GLN A 60 12.78 2.56 -4.54
CA GLN A 60 12.01 2.94 -3.36
C GLN A 60 10.61 2.34 -3.36
N ILE A 61 9.96 2.25 -4.53
CA ILE A 61 8.69 1.51 -4.67
C ILE A 61 8.90 0.04 -4.32
N THR A 62 9.95 -0.60 -4.84
CA THR A 62 10.26 -2.00 -4.50
C THR A 62 10.53 -2.17 -3.01
N ALA A 63 11.29 -1.26 -2.39
CA ALA A 63 11.56 -1.29 -0.96
C ALA A 63 10.30 -1.12 -0.12
N ALA A 64 9.38 -0.23 -0.53
CA ALA A 64 8.10 -0.04 0.16
C ALA A 64 7.21 -1.30 0.05
N ILE A 65 7.12 -1.91 -1.13
CA ILE A 65 6.39 -3.17 -1.36
C ILE A 65 6.93 -4.26 -0.45
N MET A 66 8.25 -4.53 -0.50
CA MET A 66 8.89 -5.54 0.34
C MET A 66 8.69 -5.27 1.84
N ALA A 67 8.69 -3.99 2.25
CA ALA A 67 8.47 -3.62 3.63
C ALA A 67 7.04 -3.91 4.10
N PHE A 68 6.01 -3.64 3.29
CA PHE A 68 4.62 -3.98 3.63
C PHE A 68 4.36 -5.49 3.58
N GLU A 69 4.92 -6.20 2.60
CA GLU A 69 4.89 -7.68 2.57
C GLU A 69 5.47 -8.25 3.85
N ARG A 70 6.60 -7.71 4.33
CA ARG A 70 7.20 -8.14 5.60
C ARG A 70 6.31 -7.89 6.82
N VAL A 71 5.51 -6.81 6.85
CA VAL A 71 4.52 -6.58 7.91
C VAL A 71 3.47 -7.69 7.90
N ILE A 72 2.92 -7.97 6.72
CA ILE A 72 1.85 -8.96 6.51
C ILE A 72 2.32 -10.37 6.89
N GLU A 73 3.55 -10.74 6.48
CA GLU A 73 4.14 -12.05 6.75
C GLU A 73 4.42 -12.27 8.24
N ARG A 74 4.97 -11.27 8.92
CA ARG A 74 5.39 -11.41 10.32
C ARG A 74 4.27 -11.22 11.33
N TYR A 75 3.28 -10.41 10.99
CA TYR A 75 2.22 -9.98 11.91
C TYR A 75 0.82 -10.20 11.33
N PRO A 76 0.49 -11.37 10.75
CA PRO A 76 -0.75 -11.58 10.02
C PRO A 76 -2.01 -11.32 10.87
N ASP A 77 -1.91 -11.54 12.19
CA ASP A 77 -3.03 -11.41 13.13
C ASP A 77 -3.11 -10.03 13.83
N ASP A 78 -2.17 -9.11 13.57
CA ASP A 78 -2.21 -7.76 14.17
C ASP A 78 -3.20 -6.86 13.43
N LEU A 79 -4.45 -6.85 13.93
CA LEU A 79 -5.54 -6.06 13.36
C LEU A 79 -5.30 -4.54 13.37
N ARG A 80 -4.29 -4.03 14.09
CA ARG A 80 -4.00 -2.60 14.15
C ARG A 80 -3.18 -2.13 12.95
N VAL A 81 -2.35 -3.00 12.37
CA VAL A 81 -1.43 -2.62 11.28
C VAL A 81 -1.58 -3.46 10.02
N THR A 82 -1.96 -4.73 10.12
CA THR A 82 -2.01 -5.62 8.96
C THR A 82 -3.07 -5.25 7.93
N PRO A 83 -4.29 -4.83 8.33
CA PRO A 83 -5.27 -4.29 7.36
C PRO A 83 -4.74 -3.03 6.65
N LEU A 84 -4.04 -2.17 7.39
CA LEU A 84 -3.42 -0.96 6.82
C LEU A 84 -2.24 -1.31 5.90
N ALA A 85 -1.46 -2.34 6.21
CA ALA A 85 -0.35 -2.80 5.39
C ALA A 85 -0.83 -3.38 4.05
N TRP A 86 -1.91 -4.17 4.05
CA TRP A 86 -2.56 -4.63 2.81
C TRP A 86 -3.07 -3.46 1.96
N MET A 87 -3.71 -2.48 2.60
CA MET A 87 -4.14 -1.26 1.93
C MET A 87 -2.94 -0.48 1.36
N ASP A 88 -1.87 -0.30 2.13
CA ASP A 88 -0.71 0.49 1.74
C ASP A 88 0.09 -0.20 0.63
N LEU A 89 0.11 -1.53 0.63
CA LEU A 89 0.64 -2.35 -0.44
C LEU A 89 -0.16 -2.13 -1.74
N GLY A 90 -1.49 -2.12 -1.66
CA GLY A 90 -2.36 -1.73 -2.78
C GLY A 90 -2.05 -0.33 -3.31
N ASP A 91 -1.80 0.63 -2.43
CA ASP A 91 -1.39 2.00 -2.79
C ASP A 91 -0.04 2.02 -3.54
N MET A 92 0.91 1.14 -3.18
CA MET A 92 2.19 1.05 -3.87
C MET A 92 2.02 0.54 -5.29
N TYR A 93 1.23 -0.51 -5.49
CA TYR A 93 0.90 -0.99 -6.83
C TYR A 93 0.12 0.05 -7.64
N LEU A 94 -0.84 0.76 -7.01
CA LEU A 94 -1.58 1.84 -7.65
C LEU A 94 -0.63 2.96 -8.13
N HIS A 95 0.32 3.35 -7.29
CA HIS A 95 1.32 4.36 -7.62
C HIS A 95 2.30 3.90 -8.70
N ASN A 96 2.56 2.59 -8.78
CA ASN A 96 3.34 1.98 -9.85
C ASN A 96 2.53 1.74 -11.14
N LYS A 97 1.22 2.04 -11.12
CA LYS A 97 0.25 1.78 -12.20
C LYS A 97 -0.04 0.30 -12.46
N ASP A 98 0.32 -0.57 -11.53
CA ASP A 98 -0.04 -1.98 -11.54
C ASP A 98 -1.44 -2.16 -10.96
N TYR A 99 -2.43 -1.64 -11.69
CA TYR A 99 -3.80 -1.49 -11.19
C TYR A 99 -4.45 -2.82 -10.78
N LYS A 100 -4.09 -3.93 -11.44
CA LYS A 100 -4.62 -5.27 -11.11
C LYS A 100 -4.14 -5.76 -9.74
N GLU A 101 -2.84 -5.63 -9.46
CA GLU A 101 -2.30 -5.99 -8.15
C GLU A 101 -2.80 -5.04 -7.07
N ALA A 102 -2.97 -3.75 -7.38
CA ALA A 102 -3.59 -2.80 -6.45
C ALA A 102 -4.98 -3.28 -6.00
N VAL A 103 -5.86 -3.62 -6.96
CA VAL A 103 -7.20 -4.15 -6.69
C VAL A 103 -7.15 -5.40 -5.81
N LYS A 104 -6.31 -6.38 -6.14
CA LYS A 104 -6.19 -7.63 -5.37
C LYS A 104 -5.83 -7.39 -3.89
N ASN A 105 -4.90 -6.47 -3.63
CA ASN A 105 -4.49 -6.11 -2.28
C ASN A 105 -5.62 -5.40 -1.52
N TYR A 106 -6.34 -4.48 -2.17
CA TYR A 106 -7.52 -3.84 -1.59
C TYR A 106 -8.66 -4.83 -1.32
N GLU A 107 -8.95 -5.75 -2.24
CA GLU A 107 -9.96 -6.80 -2.06
C GLU A 107 -9.65 -7.65 -0.83
N THR A 108 -8.37 -7.93 -0.57
CA THR A 108 -7.95 -8.66 0.62
C THR A 108 -8.37 -7.93 1.90
N VAL A 109 -8.31 -6.59 1.93
CA VAL A 109 -8.79 -5.80 3.07
C VAL A 109 -10.29 -5.99 3.26
N LEU A 110 -11.08 -5.86 2.19
CA LEU A 110 -12.53 -5.98 2.25
C LEU A 110 -12.98 -7.38 2.68
N GLN A 111 -12.24 -8.42 2.26
CA GLN A 111 -12.58 -9.81 2.55
C GLN A 111 -12.16 -10.25 3.95
N LYS A 112 -10.95 -9.89 4.39
CA LYS A 112 -10.38 -10.37 5.66
C LYS A 112 -10.63 -9.42 6.83
N TYR A 113 -10.81 -8.13 6.56
CA TYR A 113 -10.91 -7.09 7.59
C TYR A 113 -12.10 -6.15 7.35
N PRO A 114 -13.33 -6.67 7.17
CA PRO A 114 -14.51 -5.86 6.80
C PRO A 114 -14.90 -4.81 7.85
N ASP A 115 -14.49 -5.00 9.10
CA ASP A 115 -14.77 -4.12 10.25
C ASP A 115 -13.68 -3.07 10.49
N GLN A 116 -12.62 -3.05 9.68
CA GLN A 116 -11.52 -2.10 9.79
C GLN A 116 -11.80 -0.88 8.89
N ASP A 117 -12.73 -0.04 9.31
CA ASP A 117 -13.28 1.08 8.52
C ASP A 117 -12.20 1.98 7.90
N ASP A 118 -11.12 2.28 8.64
CA ASP A 118 -10.00 3.07 8.14
C ASP A 118 -9.32 2.45 6.91
N ALA A 119 -9.11 1.14 6.93
CA ALA A 119 -8.50 0.40 5.82
C ALA A 119 -9.53 0.16 4.70
N VAL A 120 -10.79 -0.13 5.04
CA VAL A 120 -11.87 -0.38 4.09
C VAL A 120 -12.20 0.87 3.27
N CYS A 121 -12.37 2.03 3.91
CA CYS A 121 -12.68 3.29 3.23
C CYS A 121 -11.61 3.64 2.19
N LYS A 122 -10.33 3.58 2.60
CA LYS A 122 -9.19 3.84 1.71
C LYS A 122 -9.09 2.80 0.60
N SER A 123 -9.34 1.54 0.89
CA SER A 123 -9.31 0.45 -0.10
C SER A 123 -10.40 0.61 -1.15
N LEU A 124 -11.65 0.92 -0.76
CA LEU A 124 -12.74 1.20 -1.70
C LEU A 124 -12.40 2.39 -2.62
N TYR A 125 -11.89 3.48 -2.04
CA TYR A 125 -11.45 4.63 -2.83
C TYR A 125 -10.28 4.28 -3.77
N GLY A 126 -9.31 3.50 -3.28
CA GLY A 126 -8.18 2.99 -4.04
C GLY A 126 -8.59 2.08 -5.21
N MET A 127 -9.58 1.20 -5.00
CA MET A 127 -10.16 0.36 -6.06
C MET A 127 -10.86 1.20 -7.13
N GLY A 128 -11.63 2.22 -6.73
CA GLY A 128 -12.23 3.18 -7.68
C GLY A 128 -11.17 3.86 -8.56
N ARG A 129 -10.03 4.24 -7.96
CA ARG A 129 -8.88 4.82 -8.69
C ARG A 129 -8.17 3.81 -9.59
N ALA A 130 -8.02 2.57 -9.14
CA ALA A 130 -7.40 1.51 -9.91
C ALA A 130 -8.24 1.17 -11.16
N TYR A 131 -9.56 1.03 -11.00
CA TYR A 131 -10.46 0.77 -12.13
C TYR A 131 -10.58 1.96 -13.08
N ASP A 132 -10.55 3.21 -12.60
CA ASP A 132 -10.40 4.40 -13.46
C ASP A 132 -9.11 4.32 -14.29
N GLY A 133 -7.99 3.93 -13.67
CA GLY A 133 -6.72 3.68 -14.35
C GLY A 133 -6.77 2.56 -15.41
N LEU A 134 -7.57 1.51 -15.16
CA LEU A 134 -7.87 0.44 -16.11
C LEU A 134 -8.87 0.84 -17.19
N LYS A 135 -9.48 2.03 -17.09
CA LYS A 135 -10.61 2.50 -17.92
C LYS A 135 -11.86 1.63 -17.81
N ASP A 136 -11.97 0.82 -16.76
CA ASP A 136 -13.19 0.10 -16.39
C ASP A 136 -14.05 1.04 -15.55
N TYR A 137 -14.70 1.98 -16.24
CA TYR A 137 -15.46 3.05 -15.58
C TYR A 137 -16.68 2.53 -14.83
N GLU A 138 -17.23 1.37 -15.23
CA GLU A 138 -18.36 0.76 -14.52
C GLU A 138 -17.96 0.33 -13.11
N LYS A 139 -16.86 -0.43 -12.99
CA LYS A 139 -16.35 -0.82 -11.68
C LYS A 139 -15.82 0.38 -10.90
N ALA A 140 -15.19 1.35 -11.56
CA ALA A 140 -14.74 2.56 -10.89
C ALA A 140 -15.91 3.29 -10.21
N LEU A 141 -17.03 3.46 -10.92
CA LEU A 141 -18.25 4.07 -10.38
C LEU A 141 -18.81 3.25 -9.21
N ASP A 142 -18.84 1.93 -9.32
CA ASP A 142 -19.33 1.06 -8.26
C ASP A 142 -18.54 1.23 -6.96
N TYR A 143 -17.21 1.14 -7.02
CA TYR A 143 -16.37 1.26 -5.82
C TYR A 143 -16.33 2.67 -5.23
N TYR A 144 -16.36 3.72 -6.07
CA TYR A 144 -16.53 5.09 -5.56
C TYR A 144 -17.88 5.26 -4.85
N LYS A 145 -18.95 4.68 -5.41
CA LYS A 145 -20.29 4.71 -4.81
C LYS A 145 -20.31 4.03 -3.46
N GLN A 146 -19.82 2.79 -3.36
CA GLN A 146 -19.71 2.08 -2.10
C GLN A 146 -18.93 2.89 -1.04
N CYS A 147 -17.84 3.57 -1.42
CA CYS A 147 -17.06 4.40 -0.51
C CYS A 147 -17.86 5.60 0.02
N PHE A 148 -18.48 6.41 -0.84
CA PHE A 148 -19.18 7.61 -0.37
C PHE A 148 -20.49 7.28 0.34
N GLU A 149 -21.22 6.24 -0.08
CA GLU A 149 -22.47 5.84 0.60
C GLU A 149 -22.21 5.38 2.03
N ARG A 150 -21.08 4.69 2.26
CA ARG A 150 -20.71 4.21 3.61
C ARG A 150 -20.09 5.30 4.48
N PHE A 151 -19.21 6.15 3.92
CA PHE A 151 -18.31 6.98 4.74
C PHE A 151 -18.50 8.50 4.63
N GLU A 152 -19.25 9.05 3.66
CA GLU A 152 -19.30 10.50 3.43
C GLU A 152 -19.77 11.33 4.64
N ASN A 153 -20.64 10.76 5.47
CA ASN A 153 -21.20 11.37 6.67
C ASN A 153 -20.68 10.73 7.96
N ASP A 154 -19.53 10.05 7.90
CA ASP A 154 -18.91 9.44 9.07
C ASP A 154 -18.52 10.50 10.12
N LYS A 155 -18.57 10.14 11.41
CA LYS A 155 -18.14 11.02 12.51
C LYS A 155 -16.63 11.25 12.47
N ASN A 156 -15.87 10.28 11.97
CA ASN A 156 -14.45 10.41 11.69
C ASN A 156 -14.25 11.34 10.48
N GLN A 157 -13.67 12.51 10.74
CA GLN A 157 -13.48 13.55 9.74
C GLN A 157 -12.66 13.08 8.53
N LEU A 158 -11.71 12.17 8.74
CA LEU A 158 -10.87 11.64 7.66
C LEU A 158 -11.66 10.73 6.73
N LEU A 159 -12.51 9.85 7.29
CA LEU A 159 -13.37 8.96 6.51
C LEU A 159 -14.43 9.75 5.74
N ALA A 160 -15.04 10.75 6.40
CA ALA A 160 -15.96 11.69 5.77
C ALA A 160 -15.33 12.44 4.59
N MET A 161 -14.07 12.87 4.75
CA MET A 161 -13.32 13.52 3.68
C MET A 161 -13.12 12.58 2.47
N LEU A 162 -12.68 11.34 2.70
CA LEU A 162 -12.48 10.35 1.65
C LEU A 162 -13.80 10.00 0.94
N GLY A 163 -14.90 9.84 1.69
CA GLY A 163 -16.23 9.65 1.13
C GLY A 163 -16.63 10.81 0.20
N ARG A 164 -16.43 12.07 0.62
CA ARG A 164 -16.69 13.23 -0.26
C ARG A 164 -15.81 13.23 -1.52
N GLN A 165 -14.54 12.87 -1.40
CA GLN A 165 -13.63 12.74 -2.55
C GLN A 165 -14.07 11.63 -3.52
N ALA A 166 -14.56 10.51 -2.97
CA ALA A 166 -15.13 9.43 -3.76
C ALA A 166 -16.38 9.90 -4.53
N ARG A 167 -17.27 10.68 -3.89
CA ARG A 167 -18.44 11.27 -4.54
C ARG A 167 -18.07 12.22 -5.69
N GLN A 168 -17.08 13.08 -5.49
CA GLN A 168 -16.58 13.97 -6.54
C GLN A 168 -16.00 13.15 -7.71
N SER A 169 -15.21 12.13 -7.39
CA SER A 169 -14.59 11.24 -8.38
C SER A 169 -15.65 10.47 -9.18
N TYR A 170 -16.69 9.96 -8.50
CA TYR A 170 -17.87 9.35 -9.12
C TYR A 170 -18.52 10.29 -10.14
N GLY A 171 -18.81 11.54 -9.75
CA GLY A 171 -19.40 12.55 -10.64
C GLY A 171 -18.53 12.80 -11.88
N ARG A 172 -17.21 12.89 -11.72
CA ARG A 172 -16.26 13.07 -12.83
C ARG A 172 -16.27 11.89 -13.80
N ILE A 173 -16.26 10.66 -13.29
CA ILE A 173 -16.23 9.45 -14.12
C ILE A 173 -17.55 9.24 -14.85
N ARG A 174 -18.68 9.56 -14.21
CA ARG A 174 -20.01 9.43 -14.82
C ARG A 174 -20.16 10.23 -16.12
N ILE A 175 -19.42 11.34 -16.25
CA ILE A 175 -19.43 12.19 -17.45
C ILE A 175 -18.51 11.64 -18.56
N LYS A 176 -17.51 10.81 -18.20
CA LYS A 176 -16.57 10.20 -19.17
C LYS A 176 -17.12 8.93 -19.84
N LYS A 177 -18.12 8.29 -19.23
CA LYS A 177 -18.79 7.09 -19.74
C LYS A 177 -19.79 7.49 -20.83
#